data_AF-A0A1V5B762-F1
#
_entry.id   AF-A0A1V5B762-F1
#
_cell.length_a   1.000
_cell.length_b   1.000
_cell.length_c   1.000
_cell.angle_alpha   90.00
_cell.angle_beta   90.00
_cell.angle_gamma   90.00
#
_symmetry.space_group_name_H-M   'P 1'
#
loop_
_entity.id
_entity.type
_entity.pdbx_description
1 polymer ?
#
loop_
_entity_poly.entity_id
_entity_poly.type
_entity_poly.pdbx_seq_one_letter_code
_entity_poly.pdbx_strand_id
1 'polypeptide(L)'
;MRQMETLGDLLEQVREFAFHSFVKEEAQSLFGWNVVGISARPAENNEEHITIIFENNLILHIKYFLNLDPTETEDTCEFMLGLKTDLKSRIRYSVFYSGYIHGQGYMRLRITETKNRMLQRMLEDFYIPSLKAIYKPVILRFKGFYSKDYFGVDACSADGEIYYSPVRYRSEHKAAKIWDVIARLHELDSLLKDGEIRHALAELDVQLSFLPSVVLSDI
;
A
#
# COMPACT_ATOMS: atom_id res chain seq x y z
N MET A 1 -29.23 3.57 -1.83
CA MET A 1 -27.80 3.25 -1.64
C MET A 1 -27.46 3.52 -0.19
N ARG A 2 -26.89 2.53 0.52
CA ARG A 2 -26.29 2.74 1.85
C ARG A 2 -25.16 3.76 1.67
N GLN A 3 -25.10 4.78 2.53
CA GLN A 3 -24.05 5.78 2.45
C GLN A 3 -22.74 5.15 2.96
N MET A 4 -21.72 5.13 2.12
CA MET A 4 -20.42 4.56 2.46
C MET A 4 -19.62 5.60 3.27
N GLU A 5 -19.68 5.53 4.61
CA GLU A 5 -19.07 6.52 5.50
C GLU A 5 -17.75 6.03 6.11
N THR A 6 -17.69 4.74 6.45
CA THR A 6 -16.58 4.11 7.17
C THR A 6 -15.90 3.02 6.34
N LEU A 7 -14.66 2.68 6.68
CA LEU A 7 -13.95 1.57 6.05
C LEU A 7 -14.66 0.22 6.26
N GLY A 8 -15.51 0.09 7.28
CA GLY A 8 -16.38 -1.05 7.51
C GLY A 8 -17.50 -1.14 6.47
N ASP A 9 -18.13 -0.03 6.11
CA ASP A 9 -19.14 0.00 5.04
C ASP A 9 -18.51 -0.40 3.69
N LEU A 10 -17.30 0.10 3.43
CA LEU A 10 -16.51 -0.31 2.26
C LEU A 10 -16.12 -1.79 2.31
N LEU A 11 -15.79 -2.33 3.49
CA LEU A 11 -15.49 -3.76 3.65
C LEU A 11 -16.69 -4.64 3.28
N GLU A 12 -17.90 -4.24 3.67
CA GLU A 12 -19.13 -4.96 3.32
C GLU A 12 -19.32 -5.01 1.79
N GLN A 13 -19.13 -3.87 1.10
CA GLN A 13 -19.21 -3.81 -0.35
C GLN A 13 -18.10 -4.62 -1.04
N VAL A 14 -16.88 -4.60 -0.49
CA VAL A 14 -15.76 -5.43 -0.98
C VAL A 14 -16.10 -6.92 -0.87
N ARG A 15 -16.72 -7.35 0.24
CA ARG A 15 -17.16 -8.75 0.43
C ARG A 15 -18.23 -9.13 -0.59
N GLU A 16 -19.22 -8.26 -0.80
CA GLU A 16 -20.27 -8.48 -1.81
C GLU A 16 -19.67 -8.59 -3.22
N PHE A 17 -18.77 -7.67 -3.58
CA PHE A 17 -18.10 -7.69 -4.87
C PHE A 17 -17.28 -8.97 -5.08
N ALA A 18 -16.44 -9.33 -4.12
CA ALA A 18 -15.56 -10.50 -4.22
C ALA A 18 -16.31 -11.83 -4.34
N PHE A 19 -17.56 -11.91 -3.85
CA PHE A 19 -18.37 -13.12 -3.95
C PHE A 19 -19.14 -13.23 -5.28
N HIS A 20 -19.43 -12.11 -5.94
CA HIS A 20 -20.41 -12.07 -7.03
C HIS A 20 -19.83 -11.70 -8.40
N SER A 21 -18.82 -10.84 -8.50
CA SER A 21 -18.40 -10.31 -9.81
C SER A 21 -17.01 -9.68 -9.81
N PHE A 22 -16.39 -9.68 -10.99
CA PHE A 22 -15.14 -8.95 -11.27
C PHE A 22 -15.31 -7.97 -12.44
N VAL A 23 -16.53 -7.46 -12.63
CA VAL A 23 -16.91 -6.61 -13.76
C VAL A 23 -16.92 -5.13 -13.37
N LYS A 24 -16.52 -4.26 -14.31
CA LYS A 24 -16.33 -2.82 -14.05
C LYS A 24 -17.62 -2.10 -13.68
N GLU A 25 -18.70 -2.40 -14.37
CA GLU A 25 -20.01 -1.79 -14.20
C GLU A 25 -20.57 -2.10 -12.80
N GLU A 26 -20.37 -3.33 -12.32
CA GLU A 26 -20.78 -3.75 -10.99
C GLU A 26 -19.94 -3.10 -9.90
N ALA A 27 -18.61 -3.06 -10.06
CA ALA A 27 -17.72 -2.34 -9.15
C ALA A 27 -18.12 -0.85 -9.05
N GLN A 28 -18.39 -0.19 -10.18
CA GLN A 28 -18.82 1.21 -10.20
C GLN A 28 -20.18 1.39 -9.48
N SER A 29 -21.11 0.47 -9.69
CA SER A 29 -22.42 0.49 -9.03
C SER A 29 -22.30 0.32 -7.51
N LEU A 30 -21.45 -0.60 -7.05
CA LEU A 30 -21.26 -0.91 -5.63
C LEU A 30 -20.50 0.20 -4.91
N PHE A 31 -19.33 0.60 -5.42
CA PHE A 31 -18.43 1.53 -4.74
C PHE A 31 -18.78 3.01 -4.98
N GLY A 32 -19.56 3.32 -6.03
CA GLY A 32 -19.93 4.69 -6.39
C GLY A 32 -18.76 5.54 -6.93
N TRP A 33 -17.64 4.90 -7.29
CA TRP A 33 -16.47 5.53 -7.91
C TRP A 33 -16.29 5.00 -9.34
N ASN A 34 -15.88 5.87 -10.27
CA ASN A 34 -15.64 5.48 -11.66
C ASN A 34 -14.41 4.56 -11.77
N VAL A 35 -14.57 3.43 -12.45
CA VAL A 35 -13.55 2.37 -12.53
C VAL A 35 -12.77 2.45 -13.84
N VAL A 36 -11.44 2.57 -13.73
CA VAL A 36 -10.50 2.55 -14.86
C VAL A 36 -10.12 1.12 -15.23
N GLY A 37 -9.90 0.27 -14.23
CA GLY A 37 -9.35 -1.07 -14.44
C GLY A 37 -9.68 -2.01 -13.28
N ILE A 38 -9.87 -3.29 -13.63
CA ILE A 38 -9.98 -4.38 -12.66
C ILE A 38 -9.03 -5.47 -13.13
N SER A 39 -8.27 -6.04 -12.20
CA SER A 39 -7.54 -7.28 -12.42
C SER A 39 -7.73 -8.21 -11.24
N ALA A 40 -8.18 -9.43 -11.51
CA ALA A 40 -8.22 -10.51 -10.56
C ALA A 40 -7.14 -11.54 -10.93
N ARG A 41 -6.41 -12.04 -9.94
CA ARG A 41 -5.39 -13.07 -10.13
C ARG A 41 -5.47 -14.07 -8.98
N PRO A 42 -5.41 -15.38 -9.27
CA PRO A 42 -5.22 -16.36 -8.21
C PRO A 42 -3.85 -16.14 -7.57
N ALA A 43 -3.81 -16.27 -6.25
CA ALA A 43 -2.59 -16.20 -5.46
C ALA A 43 -2.30 -17.55 -4.78
N GLU A 44 -1.08 -17.70 -4.28
CA GLU A 44 -0.70 -18.86 -3.48
C GLU A 44 -1.55 -18.90 -2.18
N ASN A 45 -1.80 -20.10 -1.64
CA ASN A 45 -2.54 -20.34 -0.38
C ASN A 45 -4.08 -20.18 -0.42
N ASN A 46 -4.75 -20.55 -1.52
CA ASN A 46 -6.21 -20.45 -1.65
C ASN A 46 -6.71 -19.02 -1.48
N GLU A 47 -6.02 -18.07 -2.10
CA GLU A 47 -6.38 -16.66 -2.10
C GLU A 47 -6.67 -16.18 -3.52
N GLU A 48 -7.60 -15.24 -3.66
CA GLU A 48 -7.78 -14.46 -4.88
C GLU A 48 -7.46 -12.99 -4.61
N HIS A 49 -6.53 -12.42 -5.40
CA HIS A 49 -6.10 -11.04 -5.26
C HIS A 49 -6.73 -10.21 -6.36
N ILE A 50 -7.56 -9.25 -5.96
CA ILE A 50 -8.31 -8.38 -6.87
C ILE A 50 -7.79 -6.96 -6.68
N THR A 51 -7.53 -6.26 -7.77
CA THR A 51 -7.13 -4.85 -7.76
C THR A 51 -8.09 -4.06 -8.61
N ILE A 52 -8.66 -3.01 -8.03
CA ILE A 52 -9.56 -2.07 -8.71
C ILE A 52 -8.89 -0.71 -8.71
N ILE A 53 -8.78 -0.10 -9.88
CA ILE A 53 -8.20 1.24 -10.06
C ILE A 53 -9.33 2.19 -10.46
N PHE A 54 -9.45 3.31 -9.76
CA PHE A 54 -10.48 4.31 -9.99
C PHE A 54 -9.93 5.55 -10.72
N GLU A 55 -10.81 6.34 -11.33
CA GLU A 55 -10.42 7.55 -12.09
C GLU A 55 -9.77 8.63 -11.20
N ASN A 56 -10.11 8.66 -9.91
CA ASN A 56 -9.54 9.58 -8.93
C ASN A 56 -8.18 9.13 -8.38
N ASN A 57 -7.53 8.16 -9.02
CA ASN A 57 -6.27 7.53 -8.60
C ASN A 57 -6.34 6.70 -7.31
N LEU A 58 -7.52 6.50 -6.72
CA LEU A 58 -7.67 5.52 -5.66
C LEU A 58 -7.47 4.10 -6.21
N ILE A 59 -6.94 3.23 -5.36
CA ILE A 59 -6.76 1.82 -5.64
C ILE A 59 -7.36 1.03 -4.50
N LEU A 60 -8.11 -0.02 -4.81
CA LEU A 60 -8.50 -1.03 -3.85
C LEU A 60 -7.78 -2.34 -4.15
N HIS A 61 -6.94 -2.76 -3.22
CA HIS A 61 -6.38 -4.11 -3.21
C HIS A 61 -7.20 -4.98 -2.28
N ILE A 62 -7.81 -6.03 -2.81
CA ILE A 62 -8.66 -6.95 -2.08
C ILE A 62 -7.98 -8.32 -2.10
N LYS A 63 -7.87 -8.95 -0.94
CA LYS A 63 -7.54 -10.38 -0.84
C LYS A 63 -8.74 -11.12 -0.32
N TYR A 64 -9.20 -12.08 -1.09
CA TYR A 64 -10.32 -12.95 -0.76
C TYR A 64 -9.81 -14.34 -0.39
N PHE A 65 -10.22 -14.85 0.76
CA PHE A 65 -9.76 -16.13 1.31
C PHE A 65 -10.73 -17.24 0.91
N LEU A 66 -10.35 -18.03 -0.11
CA LEU A 66 -11.19 -19.11 -0.67
C LEU A 66 -11.37 -20.29 0.28
N ASN A 67 -10.54 -20.39 1.33
CA ASN A 67 -10.59 -21.43 2.34
C ASN A 67 -11.52 -21.10 3.52
N LEU A 68 -12.11 -19.91 3.57
CA LEU A 68 -13.02 -19.49 4.64
C LEU A 68 -14.46 -19.51 4.13
N ASP A 69 -15.34 -20.18 4.89
CA ASP A 69 -16.76 -20.22 4.56
C ASP A 69 -17.47 -18.94 5.04
N PRO A 70 -18.07 -18.12 4.14
CA PRO A 70 -18.79 -16.92 4.52
C PRO A 70 -20.03 -17.17 5.39
N THR A 71 -20.53 -18.41 5.45
CA THR A 71 -21.61 -18.82 6.37
C THR A 71 -21.11 -19.03 7.80
N GLU A 72 -19.81 -19.28 7.98
CA GLU A 72 -19.18 -19.55 9.27
C GLU A 72 -18.42 -18.33 9.83
N THR A 73 -17.91 -17.45 8.96
CA THR A 73 -17.12 -16.28 9.37
C THR A 73 -17.32 -15.08 8.45
N GLU A 74 -17.23 -13.89 9.05
CA GLU A 74 -17.25 -12.63 8.31
C GLU A 74 -15.87 -12.15 7.85
N ASP A 75 -14.80 -12.82 8.30
CA ASP A 75 -13.41 -12.45 7.99
C ASP A 75 -12.90 -13.09 6.68
N THR A 76 -13.77 -13.18 5.66
CA THR A 76 -13.48 -13.84 4.37
C THR A 76 -12.65 -12.99 3.41
N CYS A 77 -12.43 -11.71 3.71
CA CYS A 77 -11.54 -10.87 2.94
C CYS A 77 -10.82 -9.83 3.79
N GLU A 78 -9.74 -9.29 3.23
CA GLU A 78 -9.13 -8.03 3.67
C GLU A 78 -8.98 -7.09 2.48
N PHE A 79 -8.99 -5.78 2.72
CA PHE A 79 -8.63 -4.81 1.69
C PHE A 79 -7.61 -3.78 2.17
N MET A 80 -6.87 -3.20 1.24
CA MET A 80 -6.09 -1.98 1.43
C MET A 80 -6.64 -0.91 0.49
N LEU A 81 -6.82 0.29 1.03
CA LEU A 81 -7.14 1.48 0.25
C LEU A 81 -5.85 2.24 -0.03
N GLY A 82 -5.55 2.41 -1.30
CA GLY A 82 -4.37 3.06 -1.83
C GLY A 82 -4.69 4.32 -2.63
N LEU A 83 -3.66 5.12 -2.87
CA LEU A 83 -3.63 6.26 -3.75
C LEU A 83 -2.38 6.12 -4.63
N LYS A 84 -2.59 6.10 -5.94
CA LYS A 84 -1.50 6.09 -6.92
C LYS A 84 -0.71 7.39 -6.84
N THR A 85 0.62 7.28 -6.85
CA THR A 85 1.53 8.42 -6.89
C THR A 85 2.55 8.28 -8.03
N ASP A 86 3.19 9.39 -8.38
CA ASP A 86 4.23 9.44 -9.42
C ASP A 86 5.63 9.15 -8.88
N LEU A 87 5.74 8.81 -7.59
CA LEU A 87 6.96 8.31 -6.98
C LEU A 87 7.43 7.03 -7.68
N LYS A 88 8.69 6.99 -8.08
CA LYS A 88 9.33 5.83 -8.70
C LYS A 88 10.65 5.55 -8.03
N SER A 89 11.06 4.29 -8.09
CA SER A 89 12.31 3.80 -7.54
C SER A 89 12.88 2.69 -8.38
N ARG A 90 14.21 2.65 -8.56
CA ARG A 90 14.85 1.53 -9.27
C ARG A 90 14.74 0.22 -8.49
N ILE A 91 14.83 0.31 -7.17
CA ILE A 91 14.68 -0.83 -6.26
C ILE A 91 13.29 -0.77 -5.67
N ARG A 92 12.51 -1.84 -5.81
CA ARG A 92 11.20 -1.91 -5.15
C ARG A 92 11.40 -1.86 -3.64
N TYR A 93 10.69 -0.94 -2.98
CA TYR A 93 10.68 -0.82 -1.54
C TYR A 93 9.29 -0.51 -0.99
N SER A 94 9.13 -0.77 0.30
CA SER A 94 7.96 -0.46 1.11
C SER A 94 8.40 0.23 2.40
N VAL A 95 7.77 1.34 2.76
CA VAL A 95 8.04 2.08 3.99
C VAL A 95 6.73 2.37 4.71
N PHE A 96 6.63 2.00 5.99
CA PHE A 96 5.41 2.23 6.76
C PHE A 96 5.68 2.38 8.26
N TYR A 97 4.76 3.05 8.94
CA TYR A 97 4.79 3.16 10.40
C TYR A 97 4.45 1.80 11.05
N SER A 98 5.15 1.44 12.12
CA SER A 98 4.85 0.27 12.93
C SER A 98 4.92 0.61 14.41
N GLY A 99 3.89 0.24 15.16
CA GLY A 99 3.88 0.38 16.62
C GLY A 99 4.80 -0.65 17.29
N TYR A 100 5.49 -0.23 18.36
CA TYR A 100 6.13 -1.13 19.32
C TYR A 100 5.25 -1.31 20.57
N ILE A 101 5.41 -2.42 21.28
CA ILE A 101 4.65 -2.76 22.50
C ILE A 101 4.82 -1.70 23.61
N HIS A 102 5.81 -0.81 23.53
CA HIS A 102 6.16 0.18 24.57
C HIS A 102 5.88 1.63 24.13
N GLY A 103 4.97 1.85 23.19
CA GLY A 103 4.45 3.18 22.85
C GLY A 103 5.35 4.06 21.96
N GLN A 104 6.58 3.64 21.68
CA GLN A 104 7.44 4.28 20.67
C GLN A 104 7.18 3.64 19.29
N GLY A 105 6.67 4.45 18.36
CA GLY A 105 6.54 4.07 16.97
C GLY A 105 7.89 4.06 16.25
N TYR A 106 8.07 3.13 15.32
CA TYR A 106 9.23 3.09 14.45
C TYR A 106 8.81 2.91 13.00
N MET A 107 9.74 3.18 12.10
CA MET A 107 9.53 2.98 10.67
C MET A 107 10.03 1.61 10.27
N ARG A 108 9.17 0.83 9.63
CA ARG A 108 9.56 -0.39 8.91
C ARG A 108 9.88 -0.03 7.48
N LEU A 109 10.97 -0.61 6.98
CA LEU A 109 11.39 -0.50 5.60
C LEU A 109 11.71 -1.90 5.09
N ARG A 110 11.17 -2.23 3.92
CA ARG A 110 11.47 -3.48 3.19
C ARG A 110 11.94 -3.11 1.80
N ILE A 111 12.95 -3.80 1.30
CA ILE A 111 13.35 -3.76 -0.10
C ILE A 111 13.13 -5.16 -0.69
N THR A 112 12.88 -5.24 -1.99
CA THR A 112 12.84 -6.54 -2.65
C THR A 112 14.24 -7.17 -2.63
N GLU A 113 14.29 -8.44 -2.22
CA GLU A 113 15.55 -9.19 -2.19
C GLU A 113 16.09 -9.40 -3.61
N THR A 114 17.41 -9.30 -3.74
CA THR A 114 18.11 -9.61 -4.98
C THR A 114 18.93 -10.89 -4.85
N LYS A 115 19.01 -11.64 -5.95
CA LYS A 115 19.86 -12.85 -6.03
C LYS A 115 21.34 -12.50 -5.88
N ASN A 116 21.74 -11.28 -6.23
CA ASN A 116 23.11 -10.83 -6.11
C ASN A 116 23.44 -10.45 -4.66
N ARG A 117 24.12 -11.34 -3.93
CA ARG A 117 24.49 -11.13 -2.51
C ARG A 117 25.31 -9.86 -2.26
N MET A 118 26.14 -9.44 -3.21
CA MET A 118 26.93 -8.22 -3.06
C MET A 118 26.04 -6.98 -3.18
N LEU A 119 25.12 -6.98 -4.14
CA LEU A 119 24.10 -5.94 -4.26
C LEU A 119 23.24 -5.87 -3.01
N GLN A 120 22.74 -7.02 -2.52
CA GLN A 120 21.91 -7.08 -1.33
C GLN A 120 22.60 -6.43 -0.12
N ARG A 121 23.85 -6.80 0.16
CA ARG A 121 24.62 -6.19 1.25
C ARG A 121 24.79 -4.70 1.10
N MET A 122 25.09 -4.24 -0.11
CA MET A 122 25.25 -2.80 -0.37
C MET A 122 23.92 -2.04 -0.23
N LEU A 123 22.78 -2.63 -0.64
CA LEU A 123 21.48 -2.05 -0.39
C LEU A 123 21.20 -1.97 1.12
N GLU A 124 21.56 -3.00 1.87
CA GLU A 124 21.42 -3.03 3.34
C GLU A 124 22.32 -2.01 4.05
N ASP A 125 23.56 -1.84 3.59
CA ASP A 125 24.57 -0.98 4.21
C ASP A 125 24.40 0.51 3.85
N PHE A 126 23.88 0.82 2.67
CA PHE A 126 23.81 2.20 2.16
C PHE A 126 22.40 2.66 1.78
N TYR A 127 21.69 1.89 0.95
CA TYR A 127 20.41 2.31 0.41
C TYR A 127 19.31 2.37 1.49
N ILE A 128 19.22 1.33 2.32
CA ILE A 128 18.25 1.26 3.42
C ILE A 128 18.48 2.40 4.42
N PRO A 129 19.69 2.66 4.94
CA PRO A 129 19.94 3.79 5.84
C PRO A 129 19.58 5.15 5.23
N SER A 130 19.91 5.39 3.97
CA SER A 130 19.60 6.65 3.28
C SER A 130 18.10 6.83 3.08
N LEU A 131 17.39 5.80 2.59
CA LEU A 131 15.92 5.82 2.53
C LEU A 131 15.32 6.07 3.92
N LYS A 132 15.90 5.44 4.97
CA LYS A 132 15.43 5.67 6.33
C LYS A 132 15.59 7.12 6.76
N ALA A 133 16.71 7.76 6.45
CA ALA A 133 16.94 9.16 6.78
C ALA A 133 15.91 10.09 6.10
N ILE A 134 15.58 9.82 4.84
CA ILE A 134 14.61 10.61 4.06
C ILE A 134 13.17 10.40 4.56
N TYR A 135 12.75 9.15 4.77
CA TYR A 135 11.36 8.85 5.12
C TYR A 135 11.02 9.03 6.59
N LYS A 136 11.99 8.89 7.50
CA LYS A 136 11.74 8.98 8.96
C LYS A 136 10.99 10.26 9.38
N PRO A 137 11.36 11.48 8.95
CA PRO A 137 10.62 12.69 9.33
C PRO A 137 9.19 12.73 8.77
N VAL A 138 8.91 11.98 7.69
CA VAL A 138 7.58 11.87 7.08
C VAL A 138 6.78 10.80 7.79
N ILE A 139 7.18 9.53 7.67
CA ILE A 139 6.38 8.35 8.03
C ILE A 139 6.05 8.27 9.52
N LEU A 140 6.90 8.78 10.41
CA LEU A 140 6.58 8.82 11.84
C LEU A 140 5.38 9.71 12.18
N ARG A 141 5.02 10.66 11.31
CA ARG A 141 3.80 11.48 11.43
C ARG A 141 2.55 10.74 10.96
N PHE A 142 2.70 9.65 10.22
CA PHE A 142 1.61 8.90 9.59
C PHE A 142 1.34 7.57 10.30
N LYS A 143 1.21 7.65 11.63
CA LYS A 143 0.43 6.65 12.37
C LYS A 143 -1.02 6.67 11.86
N GLY A 144 -1.70 5.54 11.96
CA GLY A 144 -3.12 5.50 11.65
C GLY A 144 -3.99 6.20 12.70
N PHE A 145 -5.29 6.03 12.59
CA PHE A 145 -6.29 6.61 13.49
C PHE A 145 -6.42 5.82 14.81
N TYR A 146 -5.90 4.60 14.82
CA TYR A 146 -6.06 3.58 15.82
C TYR A 146 -4.70 3.04 16.27
N SER A 147 -4.70 2.01 17.13
CA SER A 147 -3.46 1.54 17.76
C SER A 147 -2.55 0.73 16.82
N LYS A 148 -3.13 0.06 15.82
CA LYS A 148 -2.46 -0.94 14.97
C LYS A 148 -2.43 -0.57 13.48
N ASP A 149 -3.15 0.47 13.08
CA ASP A 149 -3.21 0.94 11.72
C ASP A 149 -2.09 1.95 11.42
N TYR A 150 -1.87 2.17 10.14
CA TYR A 150 -0.77 2.98 9.64
C TYR A 150 -1.00 3.37 8.20
N PHE A 151 -0.24 4.36 7.73
CA PHE A 151 -0.06 4.60 6.31
C PHE A 151 1.34 4.13 5.89
N GLY A 152 1.43 3.68 4.64
CA GLY A 152 2.64 3.20 4.03
C GLY A 152 2.83 3.75 2.62
N VAL A 153 4.03 3.56 2.11
CA VAL A 153 4.45 3.96 0.77
C VAL A 153 5.16 2.78 0.14
N ASP A 154 4.68 2.35 -1.01
CA ASP A 154 5.33 1.39 -1.87
C ASP A 154 5.83 2.11 -3.12
N ALA A 155 7.06 1.84 -3.54
CA ALA A 155 7.62 2.43 -4.74
C ALA A 155 8.35 1.35 -5.54
N CYS A 156 8.18 1.38 -6.86
CA CYS A 156 8.93 0.56 -7.79
C CYS A 156 9.22 1.31 -9.09
N SER A 157 9.75 0.60 -10.09
CA SER A 157 10.18 1.21 -11.35
C SER A 157 9.01 1.67 -12.22
N ALA A 158 7.86 1.01 -12.10
CA ALA A 158 6.66 1.33 -12.88
C ALA A 158 5.89 2.50 -12.25
N ASP A 159 5.60 2.39 -10.96
CA ASP A 159 4.73 3.27 -10.19
C ASP A 159 5.05 3.26 -8.69
N GLY A 160 4.41 4.18 -7.98
CA GLY A 160 4.37 4.22 -6.54
C GLY A 160 2.93 4.30 -6.05
N GLU A 161 2.74 3.88 -4.82
CA GLU A 161 1.45 3.85 -4.15
C GLU A 161 1.63 4.28 -2.70
N ILE A 162 0.67 5.04 -2.21
CA ILE A 162 0.52 5.34 -0.79
C ILE A 162 -0.72 4.59 -0.34
N TYR A 163 -0.63 3.85 0.75
CA TYR A 163 -1.73 2.98 1.17
C TYR A 163 -2.00 3.10 2.66
N TYR A 164 -3.21 2.74 3.04
CA TYR A 164 -3.63 2.56 4.41
C TYR A 164 -3.61 1.07 4.79
N SER A 165 -3.35 0.79 6.07
CA SER A 165 -3.20 -0.57 6.59
C SER A 165 -4.37 -1.50 6.24
N PRO A 166 -4.13 -2.82 6.07
CA PRO A 166 -5.16 -3.79 5.71
C PRO A 166 -6.36 -3.79 6.66
N VAL A 167 -7.56 -3.56 6.13
CA VAL A 167 -8.83 -3.57 6.85
C VAL A 167 -9.44 -4.97 6.77
N ARG A 168 -9.81 -5.50 7.93
CA ARG A 168 -10.47 -6.79 8.12
C ARG A 168 -11.70 -6.65 8.97
N TYR A 169 -12.57 -7.67 8.99
CA TYR A 169 -13.79 -7.61 9.77
C TYR A 169 -13.51 -7.44 11.28
N ARG A 170 -12.43 -8.05 11.77
CA ARG A 170 -12.03 -7.97 13.18
C ARG A 170 -11.15 -6.77 13.52
N SER A 171 -10.77 -5.97 12.53
CA SER A 171 -9.91 -4.80 12.72
C SER A 171 -10.66 -3.65 13.39
N GLU A 172 -10.05 -2.97 14.37
CA GLU A 172 -10.66 -1.79 15.01
C GLU A 172 -10.77 -0.62 14.00
N HIS A 173 -9.80 -0.52 13.09
CA HIS A 173 -9.72 0.55 12.12
C HIS A 173 -10.74 0.47 10.97
N LYS A 174 -11.62 -0.53 10.96
CA LYS A 174 -12.82 -0.50 10.11
C LYS A 174 -13.76 0.66 10.48
N ALA A 175 -13.69 1.16 11.72
CA ALA A 175 -14.46 2.30 12.17
C ALA A 175 -13.89 3.66 11.72
N ALA A 176 -12.75 3.69 11.00
CA ALA A 176 -12.23 4.94 10.44
C ALA A 176 -13.17 5.46 9.33
N LYS A 177 -13.35 6.77 9.27
CA LYS A 177 -14.10 7.41 8.18
C LYS A 177 -13.28 7.37 6.90
N ILE A 178 -13.90 7.02 5.78
CA ILE A 178 -13.24 6.91 4.48
C ILE A 178 -12.62 8.25 4.07
N TRP A 179 -13.36 9.34 4.24
CA TRP A 179 -12.88 10.66 3.85
C TRP A 179 -11.66 11.12 4.66
N ASP A 180 -11.57 10.76 5.94
CA ASP A 180 -10.39 11.06 6.76
C ASP A 180 -9.17 10.27 6.26
N VAL A 181 -9.36 9.00 5.90
CA VAL A 181 -8.31 8.15 5.32
C VAL A 181 -7.84 8.72 3.98
N ILE A 182 -8.76 9.05 3.07
CA ILE A 182 -8.44 9.64 1.76
C ILE A 182 -7.71 10.98 1.92
N ALA A 183 -8.20 11.86 2.81
CA ALA A 183 -7.53 13.13 3.07
C ALA A 183 -6.09 12.92 3.56
N ARG A 184 -5.87 11.93 4.43
CA ARG A 184 -4.55 11.60 4.96
C ARG A 184 -3.63 10.96 3.92
N LEU A 185 -4.17 10.17 2.98
CA LEU A 185 -3.42 9.67 1.81
C LEU A 185 -2.92 10.83 0.95
N HIS A 186 -3.77 11.81 0.65
CA HIS A 186 -3.39 13.00 -0.11
C HIS A 186 -2.40 13.90 0.65
N GLU A 187 -2.52 14.01 1.97
CA GLU A 187 -1.53 14.75 2.78
C GLU A 187 -0.14 14.10 2.69
N LEU A 188 -0.07 12.78 2.76
CA LEU A 188 1.18 12.05 2.59
C LEU A 188 1.74 12.25 1.17
N ASP A 189 0.90 12.14 0.14
CA ASP A 189 1.30 12.40 -1.25
C ASP A 189 1.87 13.81 -1.43
N SER A 190 1.22 14.82 -0.86
CA SER A 190 1.69 16.20 -0.92
C SER A 190 3.06 16.38 -0.25
N LEU A 191 3.32 15.71 0.86
CA LEU A 191 4.63 15.77 1.54
C LEU A 191 5.72 15.04 0.75
N LEU A 192 5.42 13.91 0.13
CA LEU A 192 6.39 13.19 -0.71
C LEU A 192 6.71 13.95 -2.00
N LYS A 193 5.81 14.83 -2.44
CA LYS A 193 6.02 15.77 -3.55
C LYS A 193 6.77 17.04 -3.17
N ASP A 194 7.08 17.23 -1.89
CA ASP A 194 7.95 18.33 -1.45
C ASP A 194 9.31 18.27 -2.18
N GLY A 195 9.82 19.43 -2.57
CA GLY A 195 11.01 19.52 -3.41
C GLY A 195 12.24 18.89 -2.76
N GLU A 196 12.41 19.02 -1.45
CA GLU A 196 13.56 18.47 -0.73
C GLU A 196 13.49 16.94 -0.67
N ILE A 197 12.32 16.40 -0.32
CA ILE A 197 12.10 14.94 -0.25
C ILE A 197 12.25 14.31 -1.63
N ARG A 198 11.60 14.90 -2.64
CA ARG A 198 11.63 14.38 -4.01
C ARG A 198 13.04 14.44 -4.60
N HIS A 199 13.78 15.51 -4.33
CA HIS A 199 15.18 15.61 -4.74
C HIS A 199 16.06 14.57 -4.06
N ALA A 200 15.93 14.39 -2.74
CA ALA A 200 16.72 13.41 -1.99
C ALA A 200 16.46 11.97 -2.45
N LEU A 201 15.20 11.62 -2.75
CA LEU A 201 14.85 10.30 -3.29
C LEU A 201 15.44 10.09 -4.70
N ALA A 202 15.34 11.11 -5.56
CA ALA A 202 15.90 11.04 -6.91
C ALA A 202 17.44 10.96 -6.90
N GLU A 203 18.10 11.70 -6.00
CA GLU A 203 19.55 11.64 -5.82
C GLU A 203 19.98 10.23 -5.39
N LEU A 204 19.27 9.63 -4.44
CA LEU A 204 19.57 8.28 -3.98
C LEU A 204 19.42 7.24 -5.11
N ASP A 205 18.40 7.34 -5.95
CA ASP A 205 18.23 6.50 -7.14
C ASP A 205 19.34 6.72 -8.19
N VAL A 206 19.80 7.96 -8.36
CA VAL A 206 20.92 8.28 -9.25
C VAL A 206 22.22 7.68 -8.71
N GLN A 207 22.46 7.72 -7.41
CA GLN A 207 23.62 7.09 -6.77
C GLN A 207 23.66 5.57 -7.02
N LEU A 208 22.50 4.89 -7.06
CA LEU A 208 22.43 3.48 -7.46
C LEU A 208 22.90 3.24 -8.90
N SER A 209 22.84 4.25 -9.78
CA SER A 209 23.27 4.14 -11.18
C SER A 209 24.78 4.11 -11.36
N PHE A 210 25.53 4.64 -10.39
CA PHE A 210 26.99 4.66 -10.40
C PHE A 210 27.61 3.38 -9.83
N LEU A 211 26.77 2.42 -9.44
CA LEU A 211 27.23 1.13 -9.00
C LEU A 211 27.74 0.31 -10.20
N PRO A 212 28.88 -0.38 -10.08
CA PRO A 212 29.47 -1.11 -11.18
C PRO A 212 28.48 -2.06 -11.86
N SER A 213 28.47 -2.09 -13.18
CA SER A 213 27.56 -2.87 -14.06
C SER A 213 27.51 -4.37 -13.80
N VAL A 214 28.44 -4.92 -13.01
CA VAL A 214 28.44 -6.33 -12.53
C VAL A 214 27.25 -6.62 -11.59
N VAL A 215 26.57 -5.58 -11.12
CA VAL A 215 25.49 -5.64 -10.13
C VAL A 215 24.08 -5.54 -10.75
N LEU A 216 23.96 -5.03 -11.97
CA LEU A 216 22.68 -4.69 -12.62
C LEU A 216 22.15 -5.75 -13.60
N SER A 217 22.88 -6.85 -13.83
CA SER A 217 22.49 -7.86 -14.83
C SER A 217 21.26 -8.71 -14.46
N ASP A 218 20.76 -8.61 -13.22
CA ASP A 218 19.67 -9.43 -12.69
C ASP A 218 18.53 -8.60 -12.04
N ILE A 219 18.42 -7.29 -12.32
CA ILE A 219 17.26 -6.46 -11.92
C ILE A 219 16.25 -6.40 -13.05
#